data_AF-A0A941CL92-F1
#
_entry.id   AF-A0A941CL92-F1
#
_cell.length_a   1.000
_cell.length_b   1.000
_cell.length_c   1.000
_cell.angle_alpha   90.00
_cell.angle_beta   90.00
_cell.angle_gamma   90.00
#
_symmetry.space_group_name_H-M   'P 1'
#
loop_
_entity.id
_entity.type
_entity.pdbx_description
1 polymer ?
#
loop_
_entity_poly.entity_id
_entity_poly.type
_entity_poly.pdbx_seq_one_letter_code
_entity_poly.pdbx_strand_id
1 'polypeptide(L)'
;MDIVIYILVGVVALVLLLAVVAPKSYNVSRSININSSKDVIFPYLKYLEKQREWSPWSKKDPAMQTKLTGTDGEVGAVSYWNGNREVGEGEQEIKKVVEGERVEGELRFFKPMKSQSDCYFVLEESSGDTCKVTWGFSGKNKFPFSIMMLFMSMDKMVGKDFEEGLQTLKSILEN
;
A
#
# COMPACT_ATOMS: atom_id res chain seq x y z
N MET A 1 1.79 -32.96 -36.21
CA MET A 1 0.64 -32.17 -35.72
C MET A 1 0.34 -32.52 -34.26
N ASP A 2 0.41 -33.80 -33.90
CA ASP A 2 0.08 -34.30 -32.55
C ASP A 2 1.02 -33.80 -31.45
N ILE A 3 2.33 -33.72 -31.70
CA ILE A 3 3.31 -33.19 -30.72
C ILE A 3 2.99 -31.75 -30.32
N VAL A 4 2.56 -30.91 -31.27
CA VAL A 4 2.17 -29.52 -30.99
C VAL A 4 0.91 -29.46 -30.13
N ILE A 5 -0.04 -30.38 -30.36
CA ILE A 5 -1.26 -30.50 -29.55
C ILE A 5 -0.91 -30.95 -28.13
N TYR A 6 -0.03 -31.95 -27.95
CA TYR A 6 0.42 -32.39 -26.63
C TYR A 6 1.17 -31.29 -25.86
N ILE A 7 2.00 -30.51 -26.54
CA ILE A 7 2.68 -29.35 -25.94
C ILE A 7 1.65 -28.30 -25.50
N LEU A 8 0.67 -27.98 -26.35
CA LEU A 8 -0.40 -27.05 -26.01
C LEU A 8 -1.22 -27.53 -24.80
N VAL A 9 -1.61 -28.80 -24.78
CA VAL A 9 -2.34 -29.40 -23.65
C VAL A 9 -1.49 -29.37 -22.37
N GLY A 10 -0.19 -29.67 -22.47
CA GLY A 10 0.74 -29.61 -21.34
C GLY A 10 0.89 -28.19 -20.78
N VAL A 11 1.02 -27.18 -21.65
CA VAL A 11 1.09 -25.77 -21.23
C VAL A 11 -0.22 -25.33 -20.58
N VAL A 12 -1.36 -25.69 -21.16
CA VAL A 12 -2.68 -25.36 -20.58
C VAL A 12 -2.85 -26.04 -19.21
N ALA A 13 -2.48 -27.31 -19.08
CA ALA A 13 -2.54 -28.04 -17.80
C ALA A 13 -1.63 -27.39 -16.74
N LEU A 14 -0.42 -26.97 -17.12
CA LEU A 14 0.51 -26.26 -16.23
C LEU A 14 -0.06 -24.91 -15.78
N VAL A 15 -0.61 -24.12 -16.69
CA VAL A 15 -1.23 -22.82 -16.36
C VAL A 15 -2.42 -23.01 -15.42
N LEU A 16 -3.26 -24.04 -15.64
CA LEU A 16 -4.37 -24.37 -14.75
C LEU A 16 -3.89 -24.78 -13.35
N LEU A 17 -2.85 -25.61 -13.26
CA LEU A 17 -2.25 -25.98 -11.97
C LEU A 17 -1.70 -24.75 -11.23
N LEU A 18 -0.96 -23.88 -11.92
CA LEU A 18 -0.44 -22.65 -11.32
C LEU A 18 -1.57 -21.71 -10.88
N ALA A 19 -2.66 -21.61 -11.64
CA ALA A 19 -3.82 -20.80 -11.28
C ALA A 19 -4.53 -21.32 -10.01
N VAL A 20 -4.54 -22.64 -9.79
CA VAL A 20 -5.14 -23.26 -8.59
C VAL A 20 -4.28 -23.02 -7.34
N VAL A 21 -2.96 -23.08 -7.48
CA VAL A 21 -2.01 -22.90 -6.36
C VAL A 21 -1.76 -21.41 -6.05
N ALA A 22 -1.99 -20.52 -7.01
CA ALA A 22 -1.73 -19.08 -6.87
C ALA A 22 -2.47 -18.43 -5.69
N PRO A 23 -1.80 -17.57 -4.90
CA PRO A 23 -2.44 -16.86 -3.80
C PRO A 23 -3.49 -15.88 -4.32
N LYS A 24 -4.73 -16.08 -3.91
CA LYS A 24 -5.89 -15.28 -4.34
C LYS A 24 -5.95 -13.91 -3.67
N SER A 25 -5.26 -13.73 -2.55
CA SER A 25 -5.15 -12.48 -1.81
C SER A 25 -3.73 -12.28 -1.29
N TYR A 26 -3.35 -11.03 -1.06
CA TYR A 26 -2.14 -10.66 -0.34
C TYR A 26 -2.49 -9.73 0.81
N ASN A 27 -1.68 -9.80 1.85
CA ASN A 27 -1.64 -8.84 2.93
C ASN A 27 -0.16 -8.65 3.29
N VAL A 28 0.29 -7.40 3.21
CA VAL A 28 1.65 -7.00 3.56
C VAL A 28 1.54 -5.82 4.50
N SER A 29 2.19 -5.91 5.66
CA SER A 29 2.21 -4.84 6.64
C SER A 29 3.54 -4.76 7.36
N ARG A 30 3.84 -3.57 7.87
CA ARG A 30 4.95 -3.29 8.79
C ARG A 30 4.44 -2.50 9.96
N SER A 31 5.11 -2.64 11.09
CA SER A 31 4.77 -1.90 12.30
C SER A 31 6.01 -1.38 12.98
N ILE A 32 5.89 -0.23 13.65
CA ILE A 32 6.93 0.39 14.45
C ILE A 32 6.33 0.97 15.72
N ASN A 33 7.11 1.01 16.81
CA ASN A 33 6.76 1.74 18.01
C ASN A 33 7.30 3.17 17.91
N ILE A 34 6.41 4.15 18.10
CA ILE A 34 6.72 5.58 18.12
C ILE A 34 6.42 6.10 19.52
N ASN A 35 7.42 6.72 20.15
CA ASN A 35 7.32 7.37 21.45
C ASN A 35 6.69 8.76 21.30
N SER A 36 5.42 8.76 20.90
CA SER A 36 4.58 9.95 20.79
C SER A 36 3.12 9.58 21.08
N SER A 37 2.34 10.55 21.55
CA SER A 37 0.94 10.30 21.90
C SER A 37 0.08 10.06 20.66
N LYS A 38 -1.03 9.35 20.87
CA LYS A 38 -2.01 9.02 19.81
C LYS A 38 -2.53 10.27 19.09
N ASP A 39 -2.77 11.35 19.84
CA ASP A 39 -3.27 12.62 19.31
C ASP A 39 -2.27 13.32 18.40
N VAL A 40 -0.96 13.08 18.60
CA VAL A 40 0.11 13.61 17.75
C VAL A 40 0.30 12.74 16.52
N ILE A 41 0.28 11.41 16.65
CA ILE A 41 0.53 10.49 15.54
C ILE A 41 -0.67 10.43 14.58
N PHE A 42 -1.90 10.35 15.09
CA PHE A 42 -3.09 10.08 14.28
C PHE A 42 -3.31 11.09 13.13
N PRO A 43 -3.11 12.42 13.31
CA PRO A 43 -3.15 13.37 12.21
C PRO A 43 -2.19 13.06 11.05
N TYR A 44 -0.99 12.54 11.32
CA TYR A 44 -0.02 12.18 10.27
C TYR A 44 -0.43 10.93 9.47
N LEU A 45 -1.33 10.12 10.04
CA LEU A 45 -1.93 8.95 9.38
C LEU A 45 -3.24 9.29 8.67
N LYS A 46 -4.01 10.25 9.20
CA LYS A 46 -5.33 10.63 8.68
C LYS A 46 -5.27 11.59 7.50
N TYR A 47 -4.47 12.66 7.61
CA TYR A 47 -4.42 13.70 6.59
C TYR A 47 -3.49 13.29 5.44
N LEU A 48 -4.03 13.25 4.22
CA LEU A 48 -3.30 12.86 3.01
C LEU A 48 -2.16 13.83 2.71
N GLU A 49 -2.33 15.12 3.00
CA GLU A 49 -1.24 16.10 2.87
C GLU A 49 -0.10 15.79 3.85
N LYS A 50 -0.41 15.45 5.12
CA LYS A 50 0.61 15.08 6.12
C LYS A 50 1.31 13.77 5.80
N GLN A 51 0.61 12.81 5.19
CA GLN A 51 1.21 11.57 4.73
C GLN A 51 2.37 11.82 3.76
N ARG A 52 2.33 12.91 2.97
CA ARG A 52 3.39 13.25 2.02
C ARG A 52 4.70 13.62 2.69
N GLU A 53 4.67 14.13 3.92
CA GLU A 53 5.86 14.57 4.67
C GLU A 53 6.79 13.40 5.00
N TRP A 54 6.23 12.21 5.26
CA TRP A 54 6.98 11.02 5.65
C TRP A 54 6.94 9.89 4.62
N SER A 55 6.15 10.04 3.56
CA SER A 55 6.02 9.04 2.50
C SER A 55 7.34 8.80 1.75
N PRO A 56 7.76 7.53 1.60
CA PRO A 56 8.97 7.19 0.83
C PRO A 56 8.83 7.56 -0.65
N TRP A 57 7.61 7.55 -1.20
CA TRP A 57 7.38 7.88 -2.60
C TRP A 57 7.52 9.37 -2.88
N SER A 58 7.13 10.25 -1.94
CA SER A 58 7.43 11.69 -2.04
C SER A 58 8.93 11.96 -2.10
N LYS A 59 9.74 11.15 -1.40
CA LYS A 59 11.20 11.26 -1.42
C LYS A 59 11.80 10.76 -2.74
N LYS A 60 11.22 9.71 -3.34
CA LYS A 60 11.63 9.17 -4.65
C LYS A 60 11.30 10.12 -5.81
N ASP A 61 10.24 10.91 -5.69
CA ASP A 61 9.90 11.93 -6.68
C ASP A 61 9.47 13.26 -6.02
N PRO A 62 10.42 14.16 -5.73
CA PRO A 62 10.11 15.48 -5.19
C PRO A 62 9.34 16.38 -6.15
N ALA A 63 9.34 16.08 -7.46
CA ALA A 63 8.64 16.85 -8.49
C ALA A 63 7.22 16.31 -8.77
N MET A 64 6.79 15.29 -8.02
CA MET A 64 5.50 14.63 -8.16
C MET A 64 4.35 15.64 -8.07
N GLN A 65 3.52 15.65 -9.11
CA GLN A 65 2.33 16.48 -9.15
C GLN A 65 1.23 15.80 -8.35
N THR A 66 0.66 16.51 -7.39
CA THR A 66 -0.41 15.98 -6.53
C THR A 66 -1.64 16.86 -6.61
N LYS A 67 -2.81 16.26 -6.43
CA LYS A 67 -4.07 16.97 -6.38
C LYS A 67 -4.95 16.34 -5.32
N LEU A 68 -5.31 17.13 -4.33
CA LEU A 68 -6.29 16.76 -3.33
C LEU A 68 -7.70 17.17 -3.80
N THR A 69 -8.65 16.27 -3.65
CA THR A 69 -10.08 16.52 -3.93
C THR A 69 -10.91 16.10 -2.72
N GLY A 70 -11.81 16.97 -2.26
CA GLY A 70 -12.58 16.77 -1.02
C GLY A 70 -11.93 17.45 0.19
N THR A 71 -12.47 17.17 1.38
CA THR A 71 -11.94 17.66 2.66
C THR A 71 -10.88 16.70 3.17
N ASP A 72 -9.64 17.15 3.38
CA ASP A 72 -8.57 16.26 3.85
C ASP A 72 -8.94 15.59 5.18
N GLY A 73 -8.56 14.32 5.33
CA GLY A 73 -8.84 13.53 6.54
C GLY A 73 -10.29 13.06 6.70
N GLU A 74 -11.20 13.41 5.80
CA GLU A 74 -12.58 12.90 5.80
C GLU A 74 -12.78 11.74 4.83
N VAL A 75 -13.81 10.93 5.08
CA VAL A 75 -14.19 9.85 4.17
C VAL A 75 -14.60 10.44 2.81
N GLY A 76 -14.02 9.92 1.74
CA GLY A 76 -14.20 10.41 0.37
C GLY A 76 -13.15 11.42 -0.08
N ALA A 77 -12.22 11.83 0.80
CA ALA A 77 -11.04 12.60 0.38
C ALA A 77 -10.18 11.76 -0.56
N VAL A 78 -9.76 12.36 -1.68
CA VAL A 78 -8.91 11.70 -2.70
C VAL A 78 -7.65 12.50 -2.93
N SER A 79 -6.49 11.85 -2.78
CA SER A 79 -5.19 12.38 -3.17
C SER A 79 -4.72 11.67 -4.43
N TYR A 80 -4.71 12.40 -5.54
CA TYR A 80 -4.16 11.95 -6.82
C TYR A 80 -2.67 12.32 -6.90
N TRP A 81 -1.86 11.45 -7.50
CA TRP A 81 -0.46 11.72 -7.81
C TRP A 81 -0.11 11.32 -9.25
N ASN A 82 0.78 12.11 -9.85
CA ASN A 82 1.43 11.83 -11.12
C ASN A 82 2.94 12.04 -10.94
N GLY A 83 3.67 10.93 -10.83
CA GLY A 83 5.10 10.92 -10.61
C GLY A 83 5.88 10.30 -11.78
N ASN A 84 7.17 10.08 -11.53
CA ASN A 84 8.12 9.46 -12.44
C ASN A 84 7.84 7.95 -12.66
N ARG A 85 8.73 7.26 -13.40
CA ARG A 85 8.58 5.82 -13.70
C ARG A 85 8.64 4.91 -12.47
N GLU A 86 9.22 5.36 -11.36
CA GLU A 86 9.37 4.58 -10.14
C GLU A 86 8.14 4.69 -9.23
N VAL A 87 7.52 5.87 -9.16
CA VAL A 87 6.33 6.14 -8.34
C VAL A 87 5.03 5.87 -9.12
N GLY A 88 5.05 6.10 -10.43
CA GLY A 88 3.90 5.91 -11.31
C GLY A 88 2.82 6.98 -11.14
N GLU A 89 1.62 6.63 -11.59
CA GLU A 89 0.43 7.50 -11.53
C GLU A 89 -0.69 6.75 -10.83
N GLY A 90 -1.38 7.40 -9.91
CA GLY A 90 -2.47 6.78 -9.14
C GLY A 90 -3.17 7.75 -8.22
N GLU A 91 -4.07 7.22 -7.40
CA GLU A 91 -4.78 7.98 -6.38
C GLU A 91 -5.09 7.12 -5.14
N GLN A 92 -5.23 7.80 -4.00
CA GLN A 92 -5.60 7.25 -2.71
C GLN A 92 -6.89 7.90 -2.26
N GLU A 93 -7.90 7.11 -1.94
CA GLU A 93 -9.17 7.59 -1.38
C GLU A 93 -9.32 7.10 0.06
N ILE A 94 -9.72 7.98 0.99
CA ILE A 94 -10.08 7.58 2.35
C ILE A 94 -11.47 6.92 2.33
N LYS A 95 -11.56 5.66 2.73
CA LYS A 95 -12.81 4.89 2.77
C LYS A 95 -13.42 4.82 4.16
N LYS A 96 -12.60 4.85 5.20
CA LYS A 96 -13.05 4.77 6.59
C LYS A 96 -12.04 5.42 7.53
N VAL A 97 -12.55 6.14 8.52
CA VAL A 97 -11.76 6.69 9.62
C VAL A 97 -12.44 6.29 10.92
N VAL A 98 -11.67 5.65 11.81
CA VAL A 98 -12.01 5.44 13.22
C VAL A 98 -11.06 6.33 13.99
N GLU A 99 -11.58 7.42 14.55
CA GLU A 99 -10.77 8.48 15.14
C GLU A 99 -9.81 7.92 16.20
N GLY A 100 -8.52 8.27 16.08
CA GLY A 100 -7.45 7.79 16.93
C GLY A 100 -6.98 6.37 16.64
N GLU A 101 -7.77 5.49 16.04
CA GLU A 101 -7.45 4.06 15.99
C GLU A 101 -7.04 3.55 14.60
N ARG A 102 -7.80 3.94 13.57
CA ARG A 102 -7.65 3.28 12.26
C ARG A 102 -8.07 4.17 11.11
N VAL A 103 -7.29 4.14 10.04
CA VAL A 103 -7.60 4.79 8.76
C VAL A 103 -7.54 3.71 7.69
N GLU A 104 -8.60 3.58 6.90
CA GLU A 104 -8.64 2.68 5.74
C GLU A 104 -8.87 3.49 4.48
N GLY A 105 -8.20 3.10 3.42
CA GLY A 105 -8.29 3.72 2.12
C GLY A 105 -8.19 2.71 1.00
N GLU A 106 -8.44 3.20 -0.21
CA GLU A 106 -8.28 2.45 -1.44
C GLU A 106 -7.24 3.17 -2.30
N LEU A 107 -6.24 2.41 -2.76
CA LEU A 107 -5.22 2.83 -3.70
C LEU A 107 -5.57 2.32 -5.09
N ARG A 108 -5.63 3.23 -6.05
CA ARG A 108 -5.86 2.94 -7.47
C ARG A 108 -4.66 3.41 -8.26
N PHE A 109 -3.89 2.47 -8.79
CA PHE A 109 -2.77 2.76 -9.69
C PHE A 109 -3.29 2.77 -11.14
N PHE A 110 -2.88 3.77 -11.91
CA PHE A 110 -3.24 3.94 -13.32
C PHE A 110 -2.09 3.58 -14.27
N LYS A 111 -0.85 3.97 -13.92
CA LYS A 111 0.37 3.68 -14.69
C LYS A 111 1.52 3.22 -13.77
N PRO A 112 2.42 2.35 -14.26
CA PRO A 112 2.47 1.75 -15.60
C PRO A 112 1.45 0.62 -15.82
N MET A 113 0.88 0.06 -14.75
CA MET A 113 -0.12 -1.00 -14.82
C MET A 113 -1.29 -0.65 -13.91
N LYS A 114 -2.51 -0.88 -14.41
CA LYS A 114 -3.72 -0.64 -13.62
C LYS A 114 -3.84 -1.68 -12.51
N SER A 115 -3.91 -1.22 -11.27
CA SER A 115 -4.14 -2.08 -10.12
C SER A 115 -4.94 -1.35 -9.04
N GLN A 116 -5.55 -2.11 -8.16
CA GLN A 116 -6.33 -1.60 -7.03
C GLN A 116 -5.93 -2.41 -5.80
N SER A 117 -5.63 -1.70 -4.71
CA SER A 117 -5.26 -2.28 -3.42
C SER A 117 -5.98 -1.52 -2.31
N ASP A 118 -6.35 -2.20 -1.25
CA ASP A 118 -6.77 -1.55 -0.01
C ASP A 118 -5.51 -1.18 0.78
N CYS A 119 -5.50 0.00 1.38
CA CYS A 119 -4.46 0.43 2.31
C CYS A 119 -5.06 0.72 3.68
N TYR A 120 -4.29 0.47 4.74
CA TYR A 120 -4.73 0.78 6.08
C TYR A 120 -3.59 1.21 6.99
N PHE A 121 -3.94 2.05 7.94
CA PHE A 121 -3.14 2.44 9.09
C PHE A 121 -3.86 2.01 10.36
N VAL A 122 -3.14 1.42 11.29
CA VAL A 122 -3.63 1.08 12.63
C VAL A 122 -2.72 1.72 13.65
N LEU A 123 -3.33 2.34 14.66
CA LEU A 123 -2.66 2.95 15.78
C LEU A 123 -3.14 2.26 17.06
N GLU A 124 -2.22 1.53 17.70
CA GLU A 124 -2.47 0.80 18.94
C GLU A 124 -1.66 1.45 20.06
N GLU A 125 -2.28 1.73 21.20
CA GLU A 125 -1.55 2.17 22.40
C GLU A 125 -0.76 0.98 22.95
N SER A 126 0.55 1.15 23.17
CA SER A 126 1.40 0.07 23.70
C SER A 126 1.63 0.27 25.21
N SER A 127 2.19 1.40 25.61
CA SER A 127 2.48 1.72 27.02
C SER A 127 2.95 3.16 27.17
N GLY A 128 2.39 3.91 28.13
CA GLY A 128 2.75 5.32 28.34
C GLY A 128 2.48 6.15 27.07
N ASP A 129 3.42 7.02 26.72
CA ASP A 129 3.37 7.83 25.49
C ASP A 129 3.87 7.08 24.24
N THR A 130 3.99 5.75 24.28
CA THR A 130 4.41 4.96 23.11
C THR A 130 3.21 4.28 22.43
N CYS A 131 3.03 4.56 21.15
CA CYS A 131 2.03 3.92 20.30
C CYS A 131 2.70 3.05 19.22
N LYS A 132 2.08 1.93 18.90
CA LYS A 132 2.45 1.07 17.79
C LYS A 132 1.66 1.48 16.55
N VAL A 133 2.39 1.93 15.53
CA VAL A 133 1.83 2.27 14.21
C VAL A 133 2.02 1.08 13.30
N THR A 134 0.94 0.63 12.66
CA THR A 134 0.98 -0.41 11.62
C THR A 134 0.51 0.19 10.29
N TRP A 135 1.29 0.00 9.24
CA TRP A 135 0.93 0.34 7.88
C TRP A 135 0.89 -0.93 7.03
N GLY A 136 -0.18 -1.15 6.27
CA GLY A 136 -0.27 -2.28 5.38
C GLY A 136 -1.16 -2.08 4.17
N PHE A 137 -0.89 -2.90 3.15
CA PHE A 137 -1.73 -3.07 1.98
C PHE A 137 -2.34 -4.47 1.96
N SER A 138 -3.60 -4.55 1.59
CA SER A 138 -4.29 -5.80 1.31
C SER A 138 -5.00 -5.73 -0.03
N GLY A 139 -5.19 -6.88 -0.67
CA GLY A 139 -5.91 -6.90 -1.94
C GLY A 139 -6.12 -8.30 -2.48
N LYS A 140 -6.87 -8.37 -3.58
CA LYS A 140 -7.15 -9.61 -4.30
C LYS A 140 -6.31 -9.65 -5.57
N ASN A 141 -5.60 -10.76 -5.77
CA ASN A 141 -4.85 -10.99 -7.00
C ASN A 141 -5.79 -11.51 -8.07
N LYS A 142 -6.06 -10.70 -9.11
CA LYS A 142 -6.80 -11.16 -10.29
C LYS A 142 -5.87 -11.98 -11.20
N PHE A 143 -6.41 -12.95 -11.92
CA PHE A 143 -5.67 -13.66 -12.96
C PHE A 143 -5.34 -12.70 -14.12
N PRO A 144 -4.13 -12.73 -14.71
CA PRO A 144 -3.00 -13.64 -14.45
C PRO A 144 -2.00 -13.14 -13.38
N PHE A 145 -2.21 -11.96 -12.79
CA PHE A 145 -1.31 -11.37 -11.78
C PHE A 145 -1.12 -12.28 -10.56
N SER A 146 -2.12 -13.09 -10.20
CA SER A 146 -2.01 -14.12 -9.16
C SER A 146 -0.90 -15.14 -9.40
N ILE A 147 -0.68 -15.56 -10.66
CA ILE A 147 0.43 -16.47 -11.01
C ILE A 147 1.76 -15.74 -10.89
N MET A 148 1.83 -14.47 -11.30
CA MET A 148 3.05 -13.67 -11.16
C MET A 148 3.46 -13.51 -9.68
N MET A 149 2.50 -13.39 -8.78
CA MET A 149 2.72 -13.32 -7.33
C MET A 149 3.27 -14.61 -6.70
N LEU A 150 3.21 -15.76 -7.38
CA LEU A 150 3.94 -16.96 -6.95
C LEU A 150 5.45 -16.78 -7.06
N PHE A 151 5.90 -15.90 -7.96
CA PHE A 151 7.31 -15.65 -8.23
C PHE A 151 7.76 -14.27 -7.73
N MET A 152 6.83 -13.36 -7.44
CA MET A 152 7.09 -12.01 -6.92
C MET A 152 6.46 -11.81 -5.54
N SER A 153 7.28 -11.57 -4.52
CA SER A 153 6.81 -11.30 -3.16
C SER A 153 6.42 -9.83 -3.00
N MET A 154 5.15 -9.53 -2.71
CA MET A 154 4.72 -8.16 -2.36
C MET A 154 5.52 -7.58 -1.21
N ASP A 155 5.90 -8.41 -0.24
CA ASP A 155 6.79 -8.04 0.85
C ASP A 155 8.12 -7.44 0.36
N LYS A 156 8.73 -8.03 -0.68
CA LYS A 156 9.97 -7.50 -1.27
C LYS A 156 9.77 -6.23 -2.09
N MET A 157 8.56 -6.01 -2.60
CA MET A 157 8.24 -4.85 -3.44
C MET A 157 7.92 -3.60 -2.61
N VAL A 158 7.12 -3.74 -1.55
CA VAL A 158 6.65 -2.59 -0.76
C VAL A 158 7.07 -2.62 0.71
N GLY A 159 7.54 -3.76 1.24
CA GLY A 159 7.90 -3.89 2.65
C GLY A 159 9.05 -2.95 3.05
N LYS A 160 10.05 -2.79 2.18
CA LYS A 160 11.16 -1.85 2.43
C LYS A 160 10.68 -0.39 2.43
N ASP A 161 9.80 -0.03 1.50
CA ASP A 161 9.20 1.30 1.44
C ASP A 161 8.39 1.58 2.72
N PHE A 162 7.63 0.60 3.21
CA PHE A 162 6.90 0.75 4.48
C PHE A 162 7.82 0.92 5.68
N GLU A 163 8.90 0.14 5.76
CA GLU A 163 9.91 0.31 6.81
C GLU A 163 10.54 1.70 6.75
N GLU A 164 10.99 2.15 5.57
CA GLU A 164 11.60 3.47 5.39
C GLU A 164 10.63 4.61 5.73
N GLY A 165 9.36 4.51 5.32
CA GLY A 165 8.32 5.49 5.62
C GLY A 165 8.01 5.56 7.12
N LEU A 166 7.80 4.41 7.77
CA LEU A 166 7.54 4.34 9.21
C LEU A 166 8.72 4.84 10.04
N GLN A 167 9.96 4.60 9.61
CA GLN A 167 11.15 5.17 10.25
C GLN A 167 11.20 6.70 10.09
N THR A 168 10.87 7.21 8.91
CA THR A 168 10.80 8.67 8.67
C THR A 168 9.73 9.31 9.55
N LEU A 169 8.54 8.70 9.65
CA LEU A 169 7.47 9.14 10.53
C LEU A 169 7.93 9.16 12.00
N LYS A 170 8.57 8.09 12.46
CA LYS A 170 9.14 8.01 13.82
C LYS A 170 10.13 9.16 14.07
N SER A 171 11.05 9.40 13.14
CA SER A 171 12.01 10.51 13.26
C SER A 171 11.33 11.88 13.30
N ILE A 172 10.25 12.12 12.53
CA ILE A 172 9.53 13.40 12.57
C ILE A 172 8.84 13.62 13.92
N LEU A 173 8.33 12.55 14.54
CA LEU A 173 7.50 12.62 15.74
C LEU A 173 8.26 12.50 17.06
N GLU A 174 9.48 11.99 17.03
CA GLU A 174 10.35 11.85 18.22
C GLU A 174 11.43 12.93 18.31
N ASN A 175 11.54 13.80 17.30
CA ASN A 175 12.48 14.92 17.27
C ASN A 175 11.93 16.17 17.98
#